data_AF-A0A958B3P2-F1
#
_entry.id   AF-A0A958B3P2-F1
#
_cell.length_a   1.000
_cell.length_b   1.000
_cell.length_c   1.000
_cell.angle_alpha   90.00
_cell.angle_beta   90.00
_cell.angle_gamma   90.00
#
_symmetry.space_group_name_H-M   'P 1'
#
loop_
_entity.id
_entity.type
_entity.pdbx_description
1 polymer ?
#
loop_
_entity_poly.entity_id
_entity_poly.type
_entity_poly.pdbx_seq_one_letter_code
_entity_poly.pdbx_strand_id
1 'polypeptide(L)' 'MKLRIVLEPSEDTGYTAIVPSLPGCISEGDTVDEALQNIREAIELYLEPIDDDWLPEENSLVRELVV' A
#
# COMPACT_ATOMS: atom_id res chain seq x y z
N MET A 1 1.57 9.56 7.77
CA MET A 1 0.33 8.76 7.87
C MET A 1 0.53 7.66 8.94
N LYS A 2 -0.54 7.21 9.62
CA LYS A 2 -0.45 6.08 10.57
C LYS A 2 -1.32 4.94 10.05
N LEU A 3 -0.70 3.84 9.64
CA LEU A 3 -1.37 2.66 9.12
C LEU A 3 -1.35 1.55 10.16
N ARG A 4 -2.40 0.72 10.14
CA ARG A 4 -2.44 -0.51 10.93
C ARG A 4 -1.91 -1.64 10.06
N ILE A 5 -0.99 -2.43 10.61
CA ILE A 5 -0.43 -3.61 9.95
C ILE A 5 -0.86 -4.84 10.74
N VAL A 6 -1.29 -5.87 10.04
CA VAL A 6 -1.55 -7.20 10.58
C VAL A 6 -0.39 -8.09 10.14
N LEU A 7 0.21 -8.81 11.08
CA LEU A 7 1.23 -9.81 10.82
C LEU A 7 0.62 -11.18 11.09
N GLU A 8 0.47 -11.98 10.05
CA GLU A 8 -0.01 -13.36 10.14
C GLU A 8 1.19 -14.30 10.04
N PRO A 9 1.39 -15.22 10.99
CA PRO A 9 2.46 -16.21 10.88
C PRO A 9 2.16 -17.17 9.71
N SER A 10 3.18 -17.46 8.92
CA SER A 10 3.09 -18.45 7.83
C SER A 10 3.17 -19.89 8.36
N GLU A 11 2.75 -20.87 7.55
CA GLU A 11 2.68 -22.29 7.96
C GLU A 11 4.06 -22.90 8.26
N ASP A 12 5.11 -22.45 7.56
CA ASP A 12 6.48 -22.94 7.73
C ASP A 12 7.32 -22.00 8.61
N THR A 13 7.73 -20.85 8.06
CA THR A 13 8.54 -19.84 8.74
C THR A 13 8.27 -18.45 8.18
N GLY A 14 8.25 -17.43 9.05
CA GLY A 14 8.06 -16.03 8.66
C GLY A 14 6.67 -15.46 8.96
N TYR A 15 6.38 -14.33 8.32
CA TYR A 15 5.15 -13.56 8.51
C TYR A 15 4.68 -12.96 7.18
N THR A 16 3.38 -13.02 6.95
CA THR A 16 2.68 -12.22 5.94
C THR A 16 2.20 -10.93 6.59
N ALA A 17 2.62 -9.79 6.06
CA ALA A 17 2.22 -8.45 6.48
C ALA A 17 1.11 -7.90 5.57
N ILE A 18 0.03 -7.43 6.16
CA ILE A 18 -1.16 -6.94 5.45
C ILE A 18 -1.53 -5.56 5.99
N VAL A 19 -1.88 -4.63 5.09
CA VAL A 19 -2.42 -3.32 5.47
C VAL A 19 -3.92 -3.27 5.14
N PRO A 20 -4.83 -3.46 6.12
CA PRO A 20 -6.26 -3.56 5.84
C PRO A 20 -6.88 -2.34 5.17
N SER A 21 -6.27 -1.16 5.36
CA SER A 21 -6.73 0.09 4.75
C SER A 21 -6.24 0.31 3.31
N LEU A 22 -5.31 -0.52 2.82
CA LEU A 22 -4.77 -0.47 1.45
C LEU A 22 -5.01 -1.83 0.79
N PRO A 23 -6.19 -2.07 0.18
CA PRO A 23 -6.53 -3.36 -0.40
C PRO A 23 -5.47 -3.84 -1.39
N GLY A 24 -4.96 -5.06 -1.20
CA GLY A 24 -3.91 -5.64 -2.04
C GLY A 24 -2.48 -5.27 -1.64
N CYS A 25 -2.28 -4.37 -0.67
CA CYS A 25 -0.95 -4.08 -0.13
C CYS A 25 -0.55 -5.17 0.87
N ILE A 26 0.24 -6.13 0.38
CA ILE A 26 0.69 -7.32 1.09
C ILE A 26 2.19 -7.49 0.84
N SER A 27 2.91 -7.97 1.86
CA SER A 27 4.32 -8.35 1.75
C SER A 27 4.65 -9.46 2.74
N GLU A 28 5.84 -10.05 2.65
CA GLU A 28 6.26 -11.17 3.49
C GLU A 28 7.70 -10.99 3.96
N GLY A 29 8.09 -11.67 5.03
CA GLY A 29 9.47 -11.73 5.50
C GLY A 29 9.69 -12.89 6.47
N ASP A 30 10.92 -13.38 6.57
CA ASP A 30 11.29 -14.50 7.45
C ASP A 30 11.26 -14.10 8.93
N THR A 31 11.34 -12.79 9.20
CA THR A 31 11.25 -12.21 10.54
C THR A 31 10.20 -11.10 10.59
N VAL A 32 9.76 -10.75 11.81
CA VAL A 32 8.87 -9.60 12.03
C VAL A 32 9.47 -8.31 11.47
N ASP A 33 10.77 -8.07 11.73
CA ASP A 33 11.44 -6.84 11.29
C ASP A 33 11.54 -6.77 9.76
N GLU A 34 11.84 -7.89 9.10
CA GLU A 34 11.87 -7.97 7.64
C GLU A 34 10.48 -7.77 7.03
N ALA A 35 9.45 -8.45 7.55
CA ALA A 35 8.08 -8.26 7.06
C ALA A 35 7.60 -6.81 7.22
N LEU A 36 8.00 -6.13 8.31
CA LEU A 36 7.74 -4.72 8.54
C LEU A 36 8.53 -3.78 7.63
N GLN A 37 9.75 -4.15 7.24
CA GLN A 37 10.53 -3.41 6.26
C GLN A 37 9.88 -3.55 4.87
N ASN A 38 9.60 -4.77 4.43
CA ASN A 38 9.09 -5.05 3.10
C ASN A 38 7.68 -4.47 2.88
N ILE A 39 6.81 -4.53 3.89
CA ILE A 39 5.48 -3.89 3.80
C ILE A 39 5.56 -2.36 3.74
N ARG A 40 6.61 -1.75 4.31
CA ARG A 40 6.81 -0.29 4.19
C ARG A 40 7.10 0.08 2.75
N GLU A 41 7.98 -0.66 2.08
CA GLU A 41 8.28 -0.45 0.66
C GLU A 41 7.02 -0.66 -0.19
N ALA A 42 6.23 -1.69 0.09
CA ALA A 42 4.96 -1.93 -0.59
C ALA A 42 3.93 -0.79 -0.37
N ILE A 43 3.88 -0.19 0.83
CA ILE A 43 3.04 0.99 1.12
C ILE A 43 3.51 2.20 0.31
N GLU A 44 4.83 2.43 0.23
CA GLU A 44 5.40 3.55 -0.51
C GLU A 44 5.06 3.43 -2.01
N LEU A 45 5.21 2.24 -2.58
CA LEU A 45 4.82 1.94 -3.96
C LEU A 45 3.32 2.07 -4.19
N TYR A 46 2.48 1.60 -3.26
CA TYR A 46 1.02 1.69 -3.40
C TYR A 46 0.52 3.14 -3.44
N LEU A 47 1.18 4.03 -2.71
CA LEU A 47 0.81 5.45 -2.59
C LEU A 47 1.58 6.35 -3.55
N GLU A 48 2.50 5.78 -4.33
CA GLU A 48 3.20 6.51 -5.35
C GLU A 48 2.16 7.09 -6.33
N PRO A 49 2.15 8.41 -6.55
CA PRO A 49 1.28 8.98 -7.55
C PRO A 49 1.63 8.33 -8.88
N ILE A 50 0.63 7.76 -9.53
CA ILE A 50 0.77 7.42 -10.94
C ILE A 50 0.93 8.78 -11.62
N ASP A 51 2.11 9.02 -12.20
CA ASP A 51 2.30 10.07 -13.19
C ASP A 51 1.46 9.70 -14.40
N ASP A 52 0.15 9.86 -14.27
CA ASP A 52 -0.75 9.83 -15.39
C ASP A 52 -0.46 11.15 -16.12
N ASP A 53 0.24 11.04 -17.25
CA ASP A 53 0.31 12.08 -18.30
C ASP A 53 -1.10 12.47 -18.82
N TRP A 54 -2.15 11.90 -18.22
CA TRP A 54 -3.53 12.30 -18.38
C TRP A 54 -3.75 13.71 -17.85
N LEU A 55 -3.66 14.66 -18.78
CA LEU A 55 -4.09 16.03 -18.56
C LEU A 55 -5.53 16.18 -19.06
N PRO A 56 -6.44 16.77 -18.25
CA PRO A 56 -7.77 17.09 -18.73
C PRO A 56 -7.70 18.11 -19.88
N GLU A 57 -8.61 18.02 -20.86
CA GLU A 57 -8.73 19.03 -21.91
C GLU A 57 -9.08 20.42 -21.33
N GLU A 58 -8.72 21.51 -22.03
CA GLU A 58 -8.89 22.91 -21.57
C GLU A 58 -10.29 23.26 -21.03
N ASN A 59 -11.35 22.61 -21.53
CA ASN A 59 -12.74 22.88 -21.14
C ASN A 59 -13.33 21.86 -20.15
N SER A 60 -12.49 21.00 -19.57
CA SER A 60 -12.93 19.96 -18.64
C SER A 60 -13.30 20.55 -17.27
N LEU A 61 -14.37 20.02 -16.66
CA LEU A 61 -14.79 20.39 -15.31
C LEU A 61 -14.21 19.41 -14.28
N VAL A 62 -13.14 19.78 -13.61
CA VAL A 62 -12.57 18.98 -12.51
C VAL A 62 -13.30 19.32 -11.21
N ARG A 63 -13.67 18.29 -10.45
CA ARG A 63 -14.34 18.40 -9.14
C ARG A 63 -13.80 17.34 -8.20
N GLU A 64 -13.46 17.75 -6.98
CA GLU A 64 -13.19 16.83 -5.89
C GLU A 64 -14.51 16.45 -5.22
N LEU A 65 -14.71 15.16 -4.98
CA LEU A 65 -15.85 14.65 -4.24
C LEU A 65 -15.34 13.95 -2.98
N VAL A 66 -15.82 14.40 -1.82
CA VAL A 66 -15.62 13.66 -0.56
C VAL A 66 -16.81 12.72 -0.41
N VAL A 67 -16.53 11.42 -0.42
CA VAL A 67 -17.52 10.35 -0.23
C VAL A 67 -17.67 9.96 1.24
#